data_AF-A0A319DY02-F1
#
_entry.id   AF-A0A319DY02-F1
#
_cell.length_a   1.000
_cell.length_b   1.000
_cell.length_c   1.000
_cell.angle_alpha   90.00
_cell.angle_beta   90.00
_cell.angle_gamma   90.00
#
_symmetry.space_group_name_H-M   'P 1'
#
loop_
_entity.id
_entity.type
_entity.pdbx_description
1 polymer ?
#
loop_
_entity_poly.entity_id
_entity_poly.type
_entity_poly.pdbx_seq_one_letter_code
_entity_poly.pdbx_strand_id
1 'polypeptide(L)'
;MNRQFFSFLMALCVYAHWAAASLTSTEIANSLNELAQQGFAAKDLVLEINSTSDAGPMRDVYTEIDTMVTVVLTDVSFMTNTPIITDQAEEQDVYEGYSNFVQSLFELMDAFSSSATNLMSLDQVTKYKVPSEVRVLESAVDAYFYNIIGLFPANSSYNAQANNQKAQVDTHCFQAIWAFDLEEGEQARNGSIQARRLRRGV
;
A
#
# COMPACT_ATOMS: atom_id res chain seq x y z
N MET A 1 -21.35 -8.95 13.75
CA MET A 1 -21.76 -9.43 12.41
C MET A 1 -20.87 -10.61 12.05
N ASN A 2 -21.43 -11.75 11.64
CA ASN A 2 -20.73 -13.03 11.69
C ASN A 2 -19.81 -13.21 10.46
N ARG A 3 -18.49 -13.37 10.66
CA ARG A 3 -17.44 -13.50 9.62
C ARG A 3 -17.71 -14.61 8.60
N GLN A 4 -18.51 -15.61 8.99
CA GLN A 4 -18.95 -16.71 8.14
C GLN A 4 -20.01 -16.29 7.09
N PHE A 5 -20.79 -15.23 7.33
CA PHE A 5 -21.77 -14.73 6.37
C PHE A 5 -21.11 -14.04 5.16
N PHE A 6 -20.01 -13.32 5.38
CA PHE A 6 -19.22 -12.71 4.31
C PHE A 6 -18.52 -13.75 3.43
N SER A 7 -17.95 -14.79 4.03
CA SER A 7 -17.38 -15.91 3.26
C SER A 7 -18.42 -16.65 2.42
N PHE A 8 -19.68 -16.68 2.86
CA PHE A 8 -20.77 -17.34 2.11
C PHE A 8 -21.26 -16.51 0.92
N LEU A 9 -21.30 -15.18 1.05
CA LEU A 9 -21.59 -14.27 -0.07
C LEU A 9 -20.49 -14.34 -1.15
N MET A 10 -19.22 -14.38 -0.74
CA MET A 10 -18.09 -14.52 -1.67
C MET A 10 -18.10 -15.85 -2.43
N ALA A 11 -18.45 -16.96 -1.76
CA ALA A 11 -18.51 -18.28 -2.40
C ALA A 11 -19.65 -18.41 -3.42
N LEU A 12 -20.73 -17.64 -3.26
CA LEU A 12 -21.87 -17.66 -4.19
C LEU A 12 -21.57 -16.85 -5.47
N CYS A 13 -20.71 -15.84 -5.40
CA CYS A 13 -20.25 -15.06 -6.55
C CYS A 13 -19.35 -15.88 -7.52
N VAL A 14 -18.60 -16.87 -7.01
CA VAL A 14 -17.68 -17.68 -7.82
C VAL A 14 -18.41 -18.66 -8.75
N TYR A 15 -19.66 -19.02 -8.47
CA TYR A 15 -20.42 -19.98 -9.29
C TYR A 15 -21.24 -19.36 -10.44
N ALA A 16 -21.35 -18.03 -10.53
CA ALA A 16 -22.01 -17.33 -11.63
C ALA A 16 -20.97 -16.79 -12.62
N HIS A 17 -20.26 -17.66 -13.33
CA HIS A 17 -19.38 -17.26 -14.42
C HIS A 17 -20.20 -16.61 -15.55
N TRP A 18 -19.69 -15.49 -16.09
CA TRP A 18 -20.22 -14.65 -17.18
C TRP A 18 -21.28 -13.60 -16.79
N ALA A 19 -20.98 -12.80 -15.77
CA ALA A 19 -21.53 -11.45 -15.66
C ALA A 19 -20.40 -10.45 -15.99
N ALA A 20 -20.69 -9.43 -16.80
CA ALA A 20 -19.82 -8.27 -16.97
C ALA A 20 -19.66 -7.60 -15.60
N ALA A 21 -18.64 -8.02 -14.86
CA ALA A 21 -18.37 -7.49 -13.55
C ALA A 21 -17.89 -6.04 -13.73
N SER A 22 -18.63 -5.11 -13.12
CA SER A 22 -18.38 -3.68 -13.11
C SER A 22 -18.72 -3.16 -11.73
N LEU A 23 -17.81 -2.43 -11.09
CA LEU A 23 -18.12 -1.68 -9.88
C LEU A 23 -18.79 -0.35 -10.22
N THR A 24 -19.70 0.08 -9.35
CA THR A 24 -20.29 1.42 -9.39
C THR A 24 -19.33 2.46 -8.79
N SER A 25 -19.51 3.74 -9.13
CA SER A 25 -18.72 4.85 -8.59
C SER A 25 -18.72 4.88 -7.05
N THR A 26 -19.90 4.62 -6.44
CA THR A 26 -20.03 4.54 -4.98
C THR A 26 -19.27 3.37 -4.36
N GLU A 27 -19.31 2.18 -4.99
CA GLU A 27 -18.55 1.01 -4.50
C GLU A 27 -17.04 1.25 -4.58
N ILE A 28 -16.58 1.88 -5.67
CA ILE A 28 -15.17 2.26 -5.84
C ILE A 28 -14.75 3.27 -4.76
N ALA A 29 -15.51 4.35 -4.57
CA ALA A 29 -15.22 5.36 -3.58
C ALA A 29 -15.19 4.78 -2.14
N ASN A 30 -16.14 3.88 -1.83
CA ASN A 30 -16.16 3.20 -0.52
C ASN A 30 -14.93 2.30 -0.33
N SER A 31 -14.59 1.47 -1.32
CA SER A 31 -13.42 0.60 -1.23
C SER A 31 -12.14 1.41 -1.05
N LEU A 32 -11.97 2.50 -1.80
CA LEU A 32 -10.82 3.39 -1.66
C LEU A 32 -10.72 4.01 -0.25
N ASN A 33 -11.85 4.41 0.34
CA ASN A 33 -11.87 4.93 1.70
C ASN A 33 -11.58 3.84 2.76
N GLU A 34 -12.04 2.61 2.56
CA GLU A 34 -11.70 1.47 3.42
C GLU A 34 -10.22 1.12 3.35
N LEU A 35 -9.66 1.10 2.13
CA LEU A 35 -8.22 0.94 1.90
C LEU A 35 -7.42 2.07 2.54
N ALA A 36 -7.90 3.32 2.48
CA ALA A 36 -7.26 4.45 3.16
C ALA A 36 -7.20 4.23 4.67
N GLN A 37 -8.30 3.77 5.29
CA GLN A 37 -8.35 3.47 6.71
C GLN A 37 -7.37 2.35 7.09
N GLN A 38 -7.27 1.30 6.27
CA GLN A 38 -6.30 0.22 6.46
C GLN A 38 -4.86 0.73 6.35
N GLY A 39 -4.56 1.58 5.36
CA GLY A 39 -3.25 2.20 5.19
C GLY A 39 -2.85 3.04 6.40
N PHE A 40 -3.77 3.85 6.94
CA PHE A 40 -3.52 4.61 8.18
C PHE A 40 -3.34 3.71 9.41
N ALA A 41 -4.10 2.62 9.53
CA ALA A 41 -3.93 1.67 10.63
C ALA A 41 -2.56 0.97 10.57
N ALA A 42 -2.14 0.53 9.38
CA ALA A 42 -0.81 -0.05 9.17
C ALA A 42 0.30 0.94 9.50
N LYS A 43 0.13 2.22 9.12
CA LYS A 43 1.07 3.30 9.46
C LYS A 43 1.20 3.45 10.97
N ASP A 44 0.07 3.51 11.68
CA ASP A 44 0.07 3.69 13.13
C ASP A 44 0.79 2.52 13.84
N LEU A 45 0.62 1.28 13.35
CA LEU A 45 1.37 0.11 13.84
C LEU A 45 2.89 0.26 13.61
N VAL A 46 3.31 0.70 12.42
CA VAL A 46 4.74 0.93 12.13
C VAL A 46 5.33 1.97 13.09
N LEU A 47 4.63 3.07 13.32
CA LEU A 47 5.05 4.13 14.23
C LEU A 47 5.05 3.67 15.69
N GLU A 48 4.07 2.85 16.09
CA GLU A 48 4.01 2.25 17.42
C GLU A 48 5.24 1.35 17.67
N ILE A 49 5.53 0.42 16.75
CA ILE A 49 6.71 -0.44 16.80
C ILE A 49 7.99 0.41 16.92
N ASN A 50 8.10 1.46 16.10
CA ASN A 50 9.27 2.33 16.12
C ASN A 50 9.41 3.06 17.48
N SER A 51 8.32 3.55 18.05
CA SER A 51 8.34 4.28 19.31
C SER A 51 8.58 3.39 20.54
N THR A 52 8.10 2.16 20.50
CA THR A 52 8.17 1.20 21.63
C THR A 52 9.38 0.29 21.54
N SER A 53 10.00 0.18 20.36
CA SER A 53 11.07 -0.78 20.08
C SER A 53 10.63 -2.23 20.33
N ASP A 54 9.35 -2.54 20.09
CA ASP A 54 8.78 -3.89 20.17
C ASP A 54 8.39 -4.37 18.77
N ALA A 55 9.11 -5.37 18.24
CA ALA A 55 8.80 -5.96 16.94
C ALA A 55 7.64 -6.97 16.97
N GLY A 56 7.06 -7.27 18.14
CA GLY A 56 5.92 -8.18 18.28
C GLY A 56 4.77 -7.93 17.27
N PRO A 57 4.34 -6.68 17.07
CA PRO A 57 3.27 -6.32 16.14
C PRO A 57 3.67 -6.33 14.64
N MET A 58 4.93 -6.59 14.29
CA MET A 58 5.38 -6.50 12.88
C MET A 58 4.65 -7.49 11.95
N ARG A 59 4.22 -8.63 12.49
CA ARG A 59 3.40 -9.58 11.73
C ARG A 59 2.04 -9.00 11.33
N ASP A 60 1.48 -8.15 12.19
CA ASP A 60 0.18 -7.52 11.93
C ASP A 60 0.34 -6.48 10.81
N VAL A 61 1.45 -5.73 10.79
CA VAL A 61 1.80 -4.84 9.66
C VAL A 61 1.81 -5.58 8.33
N TYR A 62 2.47 -6.74 8.25
CA TYR A 62 2.47 -7.56 7.02
C TYR A 62 1.07 -8.05 6.65
N THR A 63 0.26 -8.41 7.65
CA THR A 63 -1.10 -8.89 7.44
C THR A 63 -2.01 -7.78 6.89
N GLU A 64 -1.86 -6.54 7.37
CA GLU A 64 -2.58 -5.39 6.84
C GLU A 64 -2.18 -5.09 5.39
N ILE A 65 -0.88 -5.16 5.05
CA ILE A 65 -0.42 -4.99 3.67
C ILE A 65 -0.97 -6.09 2.75
N ASP A 66 -0.88 -7.35 3.15
CA ASP A 66 -1.42 -8.49 2.39
C ASP A 66 -2.95 -8.34 2.18
N THR A 67 -3.65 -7.80 3.18
CA THR A 67 -5.10 -7.53 3.09
C THR A 67 -5.38 -6.43 2.09
N MET A 68 -4.65 -5.31 2.14
CA MET A 68 -4.76 -4.24 1.15
C MET A 68 -4.52 -4.77 -0.27
N VAL A 69 -3.44 -5.54 -0.48
CA VAL A 69 -3.12 -6.18 -1.77
C VAL A 69 -4.27 -7.05 -2.26
N THR A 70 -4.84 -7.87 -1.37
CA THR A 70 -5.95 -8.76 -1.70
C THR A 70 -7.20 -7.98 -2.13
N VAL A 71 -7.57 -6.94 -1.39
CA VAL A 71 -8.72 -6.08 -1.72
C VAL A 71 -8.49 -5.39 -3.07
N VAL A 72 -7.33 -4.75 -3.24
CA VAL A 72 -6.94 -4.06 -4.49
C VAL A 72 -7.03 -4.98 -5.70
N LEU A 73 -6.44 -6.18 -5.63
CA LEU A 73 -6.48 -7.14 -6.74
C LEU A 73 -7.88 -7.70 -6.99
N THR A 74 -8.69 -7.83 -5.94
CA THR A 74 -10.09 -8.22 -6.06
C THR A 74 -10.87 -7.15 -6.81
N ASP A 75 -10.72 -5.88 -6.44
CA ASP A 75 -11.41 -4.77 -7.10
C ASP A 75 -11.01 -4.64 -8.57
N VAL A 76 -9.72 -4.77 -8.89
CA VAL A 76 -9.23 -4.79 -10.28
C VAL A 76 -9.97 -5.85 -11.12
N SER A 77 -10.24 -7.03 -10.55
CA SER A 77 -10.97 -8.10 -11.25
C SER A 77 -12.43 -7.72 -11.55
N PHE A 78 -13.00 -6.79 -10.79
CA PHE A 78 -14.36 -6.28 -10.95
C PHE A 78 -14.47 -4.98 -11.75
N MET A 79 -13.36 -4.32 -12.10
CA MET A 79 -13.36 -3.03 -12.80
C MET A 79 -13.26 -3.10 -14.33
N THR A 80 -13.00 -4.29 -14.90
CA THR A 80 -12.67 -4.43 -16.34
C THR A 80 -13.74 -3.86 -17.28
N ASN A 81 -15.01 -3.88 -16.87
CA ASN A 81 -16.12 -3.35 -17.68
C ASN A 81 -16.78 -2.10 -17.09
N THR A 82 -16.15 -1.45 -16.09
CA THR A 82 -16.70 -0.22 -15.51
C THR A 82 -16.60 0.91 -16.54
N PRO A 83 -17.72 1.59 -16.86
CA PRO A 83 -17.71 2.67 -17.85
C PRO A 83 -17.04 3.94 -17.28
N ILE A 84 -16.63 4.83 -18.18
CA ILE A 84 -16.20 6.19 -17.83
C ILE A 84 -17.33 6.89 -17.06
N ILE A 85 -16.98 7.53 -15.97
CA ILE A 85 -17.90 8.29 -15.13
C ILE A 85 -18.35 9.52 -15.91
N THR A 86 -19.66 9.69 -16.05
CA THR A 86 -20.25 10.82 -16.78
C THR A 86 -20.87 11.87 -15.88
N ASP A 87 -21.16 11.50 -14.63
CA ASP A 87 -21.72 12.40 -13.62
C ASP A 87 -20.60 13.06 -12.83
N GLN A 88 -20.65 14.38 -12.72
CA GLN A 88 -19.58 15.16 -12.10
C GLN A 88 -19.50 14.95 -10.57
N ALA A 89 -20.62 14.68 -9.90
CA ALA A 89 -20.60 14.40 -8.46
C ALA A 89 -19.97 13.02 -8.20
N GLU A 90 -20.28 12.03 -9.04
CA GLU A 90 -19.63 10.72 -8.98
C GLU A 90 -18.12 10.80 -9.26
N GLU A 91 -17.69 11.64 -10.21
CA GLU A 91 -16.26 11.89 -10.45
C GLU A 91 -15.58 12.43 -9.19
N GLN A 92 -16.23 13.39 -8.51
CA GLN A 92 -15.71 13.97 -7.27
C GLN A 92 -15.61 12.91 -6.16
N ASP A 93 -16.67 12.12 -5.95
CA ASP A 93 -16.70 11.10 -4.90
C ASP A 93 -15.58 10.05 -5.08
N VAL A 94 -15.40 9.57 -6.32
CA VAL A 94 -14.33 8.61 -6.64
C VAL A 94 -12.95 9.23 -6.46
N TYR A 95 -12.78 10.49 -6.91
CA TYR A 95 -11.51 11.19 -6.75
C TYR A 95 -11.15 11.46 -5.29
N GLU A 96 -12.12 11.82 -4.45
CA GLU A 96 -11.90 12.00 -3.01
C GLU A 96 -11.45 10.70 -2.35
N GLY A 97 -12.14 9.59 -2.63
CA GLY A 97 -11.71 8.25 -2.18
C GLY A 97 -10.30 7.92 -2.65
N TYR A 98 -10.01 8.14 -3.94
CA TYR A 98 -8.69 7.91 -4.53
C TYR A 98 -7.60 8.69 -3.81
N SER A 99 -7.83 9.99 -3.59
CA SER A 99 -6.88 10.88 -2.92
C SER A 99 -6.67 10.48 -1.45
N ASN A 100 -7.70 10.01 -0.76
CA ASN A 100 -7.57 9.50 0.61
C ASN A 100 -6.69 8.24 0.66
N PHE A 101 -6.89 7.31 -0.28
CA PHE A 101 -6.06 6.11 -0.34
C PHE A 101 -4.60 6.46 -0.66
N VAL A 102 -4.37 7.32 -1.65
CA VAL A 102 -3.03 7.85 -1.98
C VAL A 102 -2.37 8.46 -0.74
N GLN A 103 -3.07 9.32 0.00
CA GLN A 103 -2.53 9.95 1.21
C GLN A 103 -2.13 8.90 2.26
N SER A 104 -2.94 7.87 2.44
CA SER A 104 -2.61 6.78 3.38
C SER A 104 -1.34 6.02 2.97
N LEU A 105 -1.12 5.82 1.67
CA LEU A 105 0.08 5.18 1.13
C LEU A 105 1.31 6.06 1.35
N PHE A 106 1.22 7.37 1.10
CA PHE A 106 2.32 8.30 1.40
C PHE A 106 2.75 8.19 2.86
N GLU A 107 1.79 8.30 3.77
CA GLU A 107 2.10 8.28 5.20
C GLU A 107 2.64 6.91 5.66
N LEU A 108 2.13 5.81 5.11
CA LEU A 108 2.66 4.47 5.40
C LEU A 108 4.10 4.31 4.89
N MET A 109 4.39 4.73 3.66
CA MET A 109 5.74 4.67 3.10
C MET A 109 6.71 5.57 3.86
N ASP A 110 6.28 6.76 4.27
CA ASP A 110 7.08 7.68 5.09
C ASP A 110 7.33 7.10 6.49
N ALA A 111 6.35 6.42 7.09
CA ALA A 111 6.52 5.71 8.35
C ALA A 111 7.54 4.59 8.24
N PHE A 112 7.53 3.81 7.15
CA PHE A 112 8.56 2.80 6.89
C PHE A 112 9.93 3.44 6.70
N SER A 113 10.04 4.46 5.86
CA SER A 113 11.31 5.13 5.57
C SER A 113 11.93 5.72 6.83
N SER A 114 11.13 6.39 7.68
CA SER A 114 11.61 7.03 8.90
C SER A 114 11.92 6.04 10.03
N SER A 115 11.35 4.84 9.98
CA SER A 115 11.55 3.79 10.99
C SER A 115 12.60 2.74 10.59
N ALA A 116 13.13 2.79 9.37
CA ALA A 116 13.96 1.74 8.77
C ALA A 116 15.11 1.28 9.68
N THR A 117 15.93 2.21 10.19
CA THR A 117 17.06 1.88 11.09
C THR A 117 16.62 1.08 12.30
N ASN A 118 15.54 1.50 12.97
CA ASN A 118 15.07 0.84 14.18
C ASN A 118 14.47 -0.53 13.85
N LEU A 119 13.59 -0.61 12.85
CA LEU A 119 12.96 -1.87 12.45
C LEU A 119 13.99 -2.94 12.10
N MET A 120 15.04 -2.58 11.36
CA MET A 120 16.16 -3.48 11.03
C MET A 120 16.95 -3.94 12.25
N SER A 121 17.04 -3.09 13.27
CA SER A 121 17.74 -3.43 14.53
C SER A 121 16.93 -4.39 15.39
N LEU A 122 15.59 -4.31 15.34
CA LEU A 122 14.68 -5.15 16.13
C LEU A 122 14.57 -6.57 15.56
N ASP A 123 14.47 -6.70 14.24
CA ASP A 123 14.41 -7.99 13.56
C ASP A 123 15.09 -7.92 12.20
N GLN A 124 16.13 -8.74 12.01
CA GLN A 124 16.89 -8.82 10.77
C GLN A 124 16.05 -9.29 9.56
N VAL A 125 14.90 -9.94 9.79
CA VAL A 125 13.99 -10.33 8.70
C VAL A 125 13.33 -9.10 8.06
N THR A 126 13.04 -8.05 8.86
CA THR A 126 12.37 -6.83 8.38
C THR A 126 13.12 -6.17 7.23
N LYS A 127 14.45 -6.24 7.26
CA LYS A 127 15.37 -5.76 6.23
C LYS A 127 14.96 -6.17 4.81
N TYR A 128 14.54 -7.42 4.63
CA TYR A 128 14.16 -7.91 3.31
C TYR A 128 12.65 -8.01 3.14
N LYS A 129 11.93 -8.26 4.24
CA LYS A 129 10.48 -8.46 4.21
C LYS A 129 9.73 -7.16 3.96
N VAL A 130 10.08 -6.05 4.63
CA VAL A 130 9.42 -4.75 4.39
C VAL A 130 9.59 -4.30 2.94
N PRO A 131 10.80 -4.25 2.34
CA PRO A 131 10.94 -3.92 0.92
C PRO A 131 10.23 -4.89 -0.01
N SER A 132 10.11 -6.16 0.35
CA SER A 132 9.34 -7.14 -0.44
C SER A 132 7.84 -6.80 -0.43
N GLU A 133 7.28 -6.55 0.75
CA GLU A 133 5.86 -6.19 0.90
C GLU A 133 5.52 -4.88 0.20
N VAL A 134 6.38 -3.86 0.33
CA VAL A 134 6.19 -2.58 -0.36
C VAL A 134 6.15 -2.76 -1.88
N ARG A 135 7.03 -3.59 -2.47
CA ARG A 135 7.01 -3.86 -3.93
C ARG A 135 5.74 -4.59 -4.38
N VAL A 136 5.25 -5.51 -3.56
CA VAL A 136 4.01 -6.25 -3.85
C VAL A 136 2.82 -5.29 -3.80
N LEU A 137 2.75 -4.43 -2.77
CA LEU A 137 1.72 -3.41 -2.64
C LEU A 137 1.77 -2.41 -3.79
N GLU A 138 2.94 -1.85 -4.11
CA GLU A 138 3.16 -0.94 -5.24
C GLU A 138 2.63 -1.55 -6.54
N SER A 139 2.99 -2.80 -6.85
CA SER A 139 2.55 -3.48 -8.07
C SER A 139 1.02 -3.64 -8.15
N ALA A 140 0.38 -3.96 -7.03
CA ALA A 140 -1.08 -4.12 -6.97
C ALA A 140 -1.79 -2.77 -7.11
N VAL A 141 -1.32 -1.76 -6.37
CA VAL A 141 -1.87 -0.41 -6.39
C VAL A 141 -1.70 0.24 -7.76
N ASP A 142 -0.58 0.01 -8.44
CA ASP A 142 -0.34 0.49 -9.80
C ASP A 142 -1.38 0.01 -10.80
N ALA A 143 -1.70 -1.30 -10.75
CA ALA A 143 -2.74 -1.87 -11.59
C ALA A 143 -4.12 -1.25 -11.26
N TYR A 144 -4.42 -1.02 -9.99
CA TYR A 144 -5.69 -0.46 -9.57
C TYR A 144 -5.86 1.01 -9.93
N PHE A 145 -4.84 1.83 -9.67
CA PHE A 145 -4.84 3.23 -10.06
C PHE A 145 -4.91 3.41 -11.57
N TYR A 146 -4.24 2.57 -12.35
CA TYR A 146 -4.41 2.59 -13.81
C TYR A 146 -5.87 2.38 -14.24
N ASN A 147 -6.57 1.42 -13.62
CA ASN A 147 -7.99 1.18 -13.91
C ASN A 147 -8.88 2.35 -13.47
N ILE A 148 -8.69 2.89 -12.26
CA ILE A 148 -9.48 4.01 -11.73
C ILE A 148 -9.27 5.28 -12.56
N ILE A 149 -8.02 5.61 -12.89
CA ILE A 149 -7.68 6.78 -13.72
C ILE A 149 -8.41 6.71 -15.07
N GLY A 150 -8.53 5.50 -15.64
CA GLY A 150 -9.25 5.26 -16.89
C GLY A 150 -10.76 5.52 -16.81
N LEU A 151 -11.33 5.61 -15.61
CA LEU A 151 -12.75 5.93 -15.41
C LEU A 151 -13.03 7.44 -15.46
N PHE A 152 -12.03 8.29 -15.21
CA PHE A 152 -12.21 9.73 -15.35
C PHE A 152 -12.19 10.15 -16.83
N PRO A 153 -13.10 11.04 -17.27
CA PRO A 153 -13.03 11.63 -18.61
C PRO A 153 -11.65 12.23 -18.88
N ALA A 154 -11.12 12.02 -20.09
CA ALA A 154 -9.76 12.45 -20.44
C ALA A 154 -9.55 13.98 -20.37
N ASN A 155 -10.63 14.76 -20.45
CA ASN A 155 -10.64 16.22 -20.30
C ASN A 155 -10.96 16.68 -18.87
N SER A 156 -11.21 15.76 -17.94
CA SER A 156 -11.43 16.06 -16.52
C SER A 156 -10.12 16.42 -15.83
N SER A 157 -10.17 17.40 -14.92
CA SER A 157 -9.02 17.73 -14.06
C SER A 157 -8.64 16.57 -13.15
N TYR A 158 -9.60 15.72 -12.77
CA TYR A 158 -9.36 14.57 -11.91
C TYR A 158 -8.47 13.52 -12.58
N ASN A 159 -8.60 13.33 -13.90
CA ASN A 159 -7.70 12.43 -14.63
C ASN A 159 -6.23 12.88 -14.52
N ALA A 160 -5.95 14.18 -14.74
CA ALA A 160 -4.60 14.72 -14.64
C ALA A 160 -4.07 14.70 -13.19
N GLN A 161 -4.91 15.05 -12.22
CA GLN A 161 -4.53 15.05 -10.80
C GLN A 161 -4.24 13.63 -10.29
N ALA A 162 -5.08 12.65 -10.63
CA ALA A 162 -4.90 11.26 -10.23
C ALA A 162 -3.61 10.67 -10.80
N ASN A 163 -3.27 10.96 -12.08
CA ASN A 163 -1.98 10.58 -12.66
C ASN A 163 -0.78 11.16 -11.91
N ASN A 164 -0.84 12.45 -11.55
CA ASN A 164 0.24 13.09 -10.80
C ASN A 164 0.41 12.46 -9.40
N GLN A 165 -0.70 12.18 -8.73
CA GLN A 165 -0.71 11.50 -7.43
C GLN A 165 -0.16 10.07 -7.53
N LYS A 166 -0.49 9.31 -8.59
CA LYS A 166 0.10 7.99 -8.83
C LYS A 166 1.63 8.08 -8.90
N ALA A 167 2.16 9.00 -9.71
CA ALA A 167 3.62 9.15 -9.85
C ALA A 167 4.32 9.52 -8.52
N GLN A 168 3.62 10.21 -7.62
CA GLN A 168 4.11 10.46 -6.27
C GLN A 168 4.10 9.17 -5.43
N VAL A 169 3.09 8.30 -5.57
CA VAL A 169 3.06 7.01 -4.84
C VAL A 169 4.25 6.15 -5.23
N ASP A 170 4.54 6.04 -6.53
CA ASP A 170 5.72 5.35 -7.05
C ASP A 170 7.02 5.89 -6.39
N THR A 171 7.10 7.22 -6.22
CA THR A 171 8.25 7.87 -5.57
C THR A 171 8.35 7.53 -4.08
N HIS A 172 7.24 7.56 -3.34
CA HIS A 172 7.22 7.23 -1.91
C HIS A 172 7.53 5.73 -1.69
N CYS A 173 7.01 4.82 -2.51
CA CYS A 173 7.34 3.40 -2.46
C CYS A 173 8.84 3.17 -2.70
N PHE A 174 9.41 3.83 -3.71
CA PHE A 174 10.84 3.77 -3.98
C PHE A 174 11.67 4.28 -2.79
N GLN A 175 11.30 5.41 -2.20
CA GLN A 175 11.99 5.99 -1.05
C GLN A 175 11.94 5.06 0.17
N ALA A 176 10.78 4.48 0.46
CA ALA A 176 10.62 3.52 1.55
C ALA A 176 11.53 2.30 1.37
N ILE A 177 11.57 1.71 0.16
CA ILE A 177 12.48 0.59 -0.15
C ILE A 177 13.94 1.01 0.01
N TRP A 178 14.31 2.15 -0.56
CA TRP A 178 15.69 2.65 -0.55
C TRP A 178 16.22 2.90 0.86
N ALA A 179 15.37 3.31 1.80
CA ALA A 179 15.75 3.52 3.19
C ALA A 179 16.32 2.23 3.83
N PHE A 180 15.74 1.07 3.56
CA PHE A 180 16.25 -0.21 4.09
C PHE A 180 17.54 -0.66 3.40
N ASP A 181 17.70 -0.37 2.11
CA ASP A 181 18.93 -0.68 1.35
C ASP A 181 20.12 0.19 1.81
N LEU A 182 19.87 1.47 2.10
CA LEU A 182 20.92 2.41 2.56
C LEU A 182 21.46 2.02 3.93
N GLU A 183 20.57 1.74 4.88
CA GLU A 183 20.91 1.38 6.26
C GLU A 183 21.72 0.07 6.31
N GLU A 184 21.44 -0.88 5.43
CA GLU A 184 22.27 -2.07 5.27
C GLU A 184 23.71 -1.72 4.93
N GLY A 185 23.90 -0.85 3.94
CA GLY A 185 25.22 -0.41 3.49
C GLY A 185 26.01 0.26 4.62
N GLU A 186 25.36 1.06 5.45
CA GLU A 186 25.98 1.72 6.59
C GLU A 186 26.36 0.74 7.71
N GLN A 187 25.47 -0.18 8.08
CA GLN A 187 25.74 -1.20 9.09
C GLN A 187 26.90 -2.12 8.67
N ALA A 188 26.91 -2.58 7.41
CA ALA A 188 27.99 -3.40 6.87
C ALA A 188 29.34 -2.65 6.86
N ARG A 189 29.32 -1.36 6.47
CA ARG A 189 30.52 -0.51 6.48
C ARG A 189 31.06 -0.34 7.90
N ASN A 190 30.21 -0.03 8.88
CA ASN A 190 30.60 0.16 10.27
C ASN A 190 31.17 -1.11 10.89
N GLY A 191 30.54 -2.27 10.64
CA GLY A 191 31.07 -3.57 11.07
C GLY A 191 32.45 -3.87 10.50
N SER A 192 32.68 -3.56 9.21
CA SER A 192 33.99 -3.75 8.56
C SER A 192 35.08 -2.85 9.16
N ILE A 193 34.75 -1.60 9.53
CA ILE A 193 35.68 -0.66 10.17
C ILE A 193 36.01 -1.13 11.58
N GLN A 194 35.00 -1.58 12.33
CA GLN A 194 35.17 -2.06 13.70
C GLN A 194 36.02 -3.34 13.73
N ALA A 195 35.77 -4.28 12.82
CA ALA A 195 36.60 -5.48 12.64
C ALA A 195 38.05 -5.15 12.24
N ARG A 196 38.26 -4.13 11.38
CA ARG A 196 39.60 -3.64 11.05
C ARG A 196 40.31 -2.99 12.24
N ARG A 197 39.60 -2.25 13.10
CA ARG A 197 40.16 -1.67 14.32
C ARG A 197 40.56 -2.76 15.32
N LEU A 198 39.69 -3.74 15.55
CA LEU A 198 39.98 -4.88 16.43
C LEU A 198 41.17 -5.72 15.95
N ARG A 199 41.32 -5.92 14.63
CA ARG A 199 42.50 -6.61 14.04
C ARG A 199 43.80 -5.80 14.12
N ARG A 200 43.73 -4.48 14.33
CA ARG A 200 44.90 -3.61 14.44
C ARG A 200 45.38 -3.37 15.88
N GLY A 201 44.76 -4.02 16.87
CA GLY A 201 45.26 -4.04 18.24
C GLY A 201 45.44 -2.65 18.86
N VAL A 202 44.39 -1.82 18.80
CA VAL A 202 44.26 -0.63 19.66
C VAL A 202 43.15 -0.90 20.66
#